data_AF-W4KG35-F1
#
_entry.id   AF-W4KG35-F1
#
_cell.length_a   1.000
_cell.length_b   1.000
_cell.length_c   1.000
_cell.angle_alpha   90.00
_cell.angle_beta   90.00
_cell.angle_gamma   90.00
#
_symmetry.space_group_name_H-M   'P 1'
#
loop_
_entity.id
_entity.type
_entity.pdbx_description
1 polymer ?
#
loop_
_entity_poly.entity_id
_entity_poly.type
_entity_poly.pdbx_seq_one_letter_code
_entity_poly.pdbx_strand_id
1 'polypeptide(L)'
;VYDLILKVPAGKISTYKAICAALGSGSPRSVGTALRNNPFAPFVPCHRVVASNFFVGGFFGEWTDLKGGANKGKRKVRMLVQEGIPFTAEGRLVRGEKYLWAGPDAVVSN
;
A
#
# COMPACT_ATOMS: atom_id res chain seq x y z
N VAL A 1 13.23 -4.44 2.58
CA VAL A 1 11.91 -3.83 2.24
C VAL A 1 10.98 -4.83 1.58
N TYR A 2 11.36 -5.43 0.45
CA TYR A 2 10.48 -6.32 -0.33
C TYR A 2 10.01 -7.56 0.44
N ASP A 3 10.90 -8.21 1.21
CA ASP A 3 10.54 -9.39 2.02
C ASP A 3 9.45 -9.10 3.03
N LEU A 4 9.47 -7.91 3.64
CA LEU A 4 8.43 -7.49 4.58
C LEU A 4 7.09 -7.26 3.87
N ILE A 5 7.12 -6.79 2.63
CA ILE A 5 5.92 -6.52 1.83
C ILE A 5 5.28 -7.82 1.34
N LEU A 6 6.09 -8.85 1.05
CA LEU A 6 5.60 -10.20 0.76
C LEU A 6 4.78 -10.79 1.90
N LYS A 7 5.01 -10.35 3.15
CA LYS A 7 4.24 -10.78 4.31
C LYS A 7 2.88 -10.10 4.46
N VAL A 8 2.58 -9.03 3.71
CA VAL A 8 1.27 -8.38 3.75
C VAL A 8 0.27 -9.27 3.00
N PRO A 9 -0.71 -9.89 3.66
CA PRO A 9 -1.62 -10.84 2.99
C PRO A 9 -2.59 -10.12 2.06
N ALA A 10 -3.17 -10.87 1.11
CA ALA A 10 -4.24 -10.37 0.25
C ALA A 10 -5.44 -9.93 1.10
N GLY A 11 -6.09 -8.83 0.71
CA GLY A 11 -7.21 -8.27 1.48
C GLY A 11 -6.77 -7.46 2.71
N LYS A 12 -5.45 -7.28 2.90
CA LYS A 12 -4.89 -6.34 3.88
C LYS A 12 -3.98 -5.32 3.21
N ILE A 13 -3.82 -4.19 3.88
CA ILE A 13 -2.88 -3.14 3.51
C ILE A 13 -1.98 -2.77 4.69
N SER A 14 -0.84 -2.17 4.39
CA SER A 14 -0.02 -1.49 5.37
C SER A 14 0.28 -0.06 4.91
N THR A 15 0.94 0.72 5.75
CA THR A 15 1.31 2.10 5.41
C THR A 15 2.82 2.21 5.25
N TYR A 16 3.30 3.17 4.45
CA TYR A 16 4.74 3.43 4.35
C TYR A 16 5.36 3.71 5.74
N LYS A 17 4.60 4.33 6.65
CA LYS A 17 5.02 4.56 8.04
C LYS A 17 5.17 3.25 8.82
N ALA A 18 4.19 2.36 8.74
CA ALA A 18 4.23 1.07 9.43
C ALA A 18 5.35 0.17 8.90
N ILE A 19 5.53 0.10 7.57
CA ILE A 19 6.63 -0.65 6.95
C ILE A 19 7.99 -0.10 7.38
N CYS A 20 8.15 1.23 7.37
CA CYS A 20 9.38 1.86 7.84
C CYS A 20 9.67 1.56 9.32
N ALA A 21 8.65 1.60 10.17
CA ALA A 21 8.80 1.28 11.59
C ALA A 21 9.21 -0.18 11.81
N ALA A 22 8.59 -1.12 11.10
CA ALA A 22 8.94 -2.54 11.18
C ALA A 22 10.33 -2.87 10.61
N LEU A 23 10.89 -2.03 9.72
CA LEU A 23 12.27 -2.15 9.24
C LEU A 23 13.30 -1.56 10.22
N GLY A 24 12.87 -0.79 11.23
CA GLY A 24 13.74 -0.16 12.22
C GLY A 24 14.71 0.91 11.67
N SER A 25 14.61 1.26 10.39
CA SER A 25 15.57 2.16 9.72
C SER A 25 14.97 2.86 8.50
N GLY A 26 15.60 3.97 8.10
CA GLY A 26 15.20 4.77 6.95
C GLY A 26 14.03 5.71 7.21
N SER A 27 13.31 6.06 6.15
CA SER A 27 12.13 6.94 6.21
C SER A 27 10.96 6.38 5.39
N PRO A 28 9.70 6.76 5.70
CA PRO A 28 8.55 6.36 4.88
C PRO A 28 8.70 6.76 3.40
N ARG A 29 9.39 7.88 3.12
CA ARG A 29 9.71 8.29 1.75
C ARG A 29 10.68 7.33 1.07
N SER A 30 11.72 6.88 1.77
CA SER A 30 12.67 5.91 1.23
C SER A 30 12.01 4.56 0.92
N VAL A 31 11.03 4.13 1.73
CA VAL A 31 10.19 2.95 1.44
C VAL A 31 9.37 3.18 0.16
N GLY A 32 8.75 4.36 0.03
CA GLY A 32 8.06 4.76 -1.19
C GLY A 32 8.95 4.74 -2.43
N THR A 33 10.18 5.24 -2.33
CA THR A 33 11.19 5.20 -3.41
C THR A 33 11.57 3.78 -3.78
N ALA A 34 11.84 2.90 -2.80
CA ALA A 34 12.12 1.50 -3.05
C ALA A 34 10.95 0.80 -3.76
N LEU A 35 9.71 1.11 -3.38
CA LEU A 35 8.52 0.55 -4.01
C LEU A 35 8.23 1.09 -5.40
N ARG A 36 8.54 2.36 -5.64
CA ARG A 36 8.46 2.99 -6.96
C ARG A 36 9.42 2.32 -7.95
N ASN A 37 10.61 1.96 -7.49
CA ASN A 37 11.67 1.36 -8.30
C ASN A 37 11.72 -0.17 -8.16
N ASN A 38 10.64 -0.79 -7.69
CA ASN A 38 10.59 -2.23 -7.43
C ASN A 38 10.74 -3.03 -8.74
N PRO A 39 11.87 -3.72 -8.97
CA PRO A 39 12.08 -4.51 -10.19
C PRO A 39 11.27 -5.81 -10.20
N PHE A 40 10.71 -6.20 -9.06
CA PHE A 40 9.93 -7.43 -8.86
C PHE A 40 8.43 -7.21 -8.95
N ALA A 41 7.97 -6.05 -9.45
CA ALA A 41 6.55 -5.84 -9.70
C ALA A 41 6.07 -6.72 -10.87
N PRO A 42 4.91 -7.42 -10.77
CA PRO A 42 3.90 -7.37 -9.71
C PRO A 42 4.03 -8.45 -8.63
N PHE A 43 5.06 -9.30 -8.64
CA PHE A 43 5.22 -10.41 -7.68
C PHE A 43 5.29 -9.92 -6.22
N VAL A 44 6.06 -8.87 -5.97
CA VAL A 44 6.02 -8.17 -4.67
C VAL A 44 4.79 -7.26 -4.65
N PRO A 45 3.84 -7.44 -3.71
CA PRO A 45 2.54 -6.76 -3.71
C PRO A 45 2.63 -5.30 -3.24
N CYS A 46 3.38 -4.48 -3.95
CA CYS A 46 3.62 -3.07 -3.62
C CYS A 46 2.36 -2.20 -3.64
N HIS A 47 1.28 -2.67 -4.28
CA HIS A 47 -0.03 -2.04 -4.24
C HIS A 47 -0.69 -2.12 -2.86
N ARG A 48 -0.26 -3.02 -1.96
CA ARG A 48 -0.79 -3.12 -0.59
C ARG A 48 -0.21 -2.09 0.39
N VAL A 49 0.77 -1.27 -0.01
CA VAL A 49 1.37 -0.25 0.86
C VAL A 49 0.86 1.14 0.48
N VAL A 50 0.16 1.84 1.38
CA VAL A 50 -0.47 3.15 1.11
C VAL A 50 0.06 4.27 2.02
N ALA A 51 -0.40 5.50 1.81
CA ALA A 51 -0.09 6.61 2.71
C ALA A 51 -0.78 6.43 4.07
N SER A 52 -0.22 7.03 5.13
CA SER A 52 -0.74 6.90 6.50
C SER A 52 -2.14 7.51 6.70
N ASN A 53 -2.59 8.36 5.79
CA ASN A 53 -3.95 8.91 5.75
C ASN A 53 -4.92 8.03 4.93
N PHE A 54 -4.51 6.81 4.60
CA PHE A 54 -5.23 5.83 3.78
C PHE A 54 -5.62 6.31 2.38
N PHE A 55 -4.90 7.29 1.87
CA PHE A 55 -4.99 7.73 0.49
C PHE A 55 -4.06 6.90 -0.40
N VAL A 56 -4.58 6.42 -1.51
CA VAL A 56 -3.81 5.79 -2.58
C VAL A 56 -3.32 6.88 -3.52
N GLY A 57 -2.24 7.55 -3.12
CA GLY A 57 -1.44 8.47 -3.94
C GLY A 57 0.01 7.99 -4.06
N GLY A 58 0.75 8.48 -5.05
CA GLY A 58 2.18 8.24 -5.21
C GLY A 58 2.55 6.89 -5.84
N PHE A 59 1.61 6.14 -6.43
CA PHE A 59 1.95 4.90 -7.14
C PHE A 59 2.77 5.23 -8.40
N PHE A 60 3.98 4.67 -8.51
CA PHE A 60 4.99 5.06 -9.52
C PHE A 60 5.44 6.53 -9.49
N GLY A 61 5.17 7.27 -8.40
CA GLY A 61 5.58 8.67 -8.24
C GLY A 61 4.55 9.72 -8.66
N GLU A 62 3.34 9.33 -9.03
CA GLU A 62 2.25 10.26 -9.35
C GLU A 62 1.35 10.51 -8.14
N TRP A 63 1.30 11.76 -7.69
CA TRP A 63 0.42 12.24 -6.62
C TRP A 63 -0.81 12.98 -7.18
N THR A 64 -1.29 12.60 -8.36
CA THR A 64 -2.49 13.21 -8.94
C THR A 64 -3.74 12.64 -8.31
N ASP A 65 -4.68 13.54 -8.05
CA ASP A 65 -6.08 13.28 -7.82
C ASP A 65 -6.63 12.35 -8.92
N LEU A 66 -7.37 11.31 -8.53
CA LEU A 66 -7.94 10.32 -9.46
C LEU A 66 -8.89 10.94 -10.51
N LYS A 67 -9.28 12.20 -10.34
CA LYS A 67 -10.08 13.02 -11.24
C LYS A 67 -9.26 13.68 -12.38
N GLY A 68 -7.97 13.98 -12.17
CA GLY A 68 -7.19 14.89 -13.04
C GLY A 68 -6.21 14.25 -14.04
N GLY A 69 -5.91 12.96 -13.94
CA GLY A 69 -5.11 12.27 -14.96
C GLY A 69 -3.91 11.50 -14.41
N ALA A 70 -4.03 10.18 -14.51
CA ALA A 70 -3.04 9.20 -14.96
C ALA A 70 -3.57 7.79 -14.61
N ASN A 71 -3.48 6.85 -15.54
CA ASN A 71 -4.10 5.51 -15.43
C ASN A 71 -3.54 4.62 -14.29
N LYS A 72 -2.47 5.06 -13.59
CA LYS A 72 -1.67 4.20 -12.71
C LYS A 72 -2.17 4.18 -11.27
N GLY A 73 -2.58 5.31 -10.69
CA GLY A 73 -3.29 5.33 -9.40
C GLY A 73 -4.56 4.48 -9.46
N LYS A 74 -5.27 4.54 -10.59
CA LYS A 74 -6.43 3.70 -10.89
C LYS A 74 -6.09 2.20 -10.90
N ARG A 75 -4.91 1.80 -11.39
CA ARG A 75 -4.47 0.39 -11.39
C ARG A 75 -4.26 -0.13 -9.97
N LYS A 76 -3.59 0.63 -9.09
CA LYS A 76 -3.41 0.24 -7.68
C LYS A 76 -4.73 0.10 -6.95
N VAL A 77 -5.64 1.07 -7.12
CA VAL A 77 -6.99 0.99 -6.54
C VAL A 77 -7.74 -0.23 -7.07
N ARG A 78 -7.68 -0.53 -8.38
CA ARG A 78 -8.32 -1.73 -8.94
C ARG A 78 -7.79 -3.02 -8.31
N MET A 79 -6.47 -3.17 -8.14
CA MET A 79 -5.89 -4.35 -7.52
C MET A 79 -6.35 -4.50 -6.07
N LEU A 80 -6.41 -3.40 -5.31
CA LEU A 80 -6.92 -3.40 -3.93
C LEU A 80 -8.41 -3.77 -3.87
N VAL A 81 -9.23 -3.23 -4.77
CA VAL A 81 -10.66 -3.55 -4.87
C VAL A 81 -10.88 -5.01 -5.25
N GLN A 82 -10.06 -5.57 -6.16
CA GLN A 82 -10.09 -6.99 -6.50
C GLN A 82 -9.73 -7.90 -5.33
N GLU A 83 -8.91 -7.41 -4.39
CA GLU A 83 -8.62 -8.10 -3.12
C GLU A 83 -9.71 -7.89 -2.05
N GLY A 84 -10.83 -7.25 -2.40
CA GLY A 84 -11.94 -6.99 -1.47
C GLY A 84 -11.75 -5.77 -0.57
N ILE A 85 -10.79 -4.91 -0.88
CA ILE A 85 -10.48 -3.71 -0.10
C ILE A 85 -11.16 -2.50 -0.75
N PRO A 86 -12.23 -1.93 -0.14
CA PRO A 86 -13.02 -0.89 -0.75
C PRO A 86 -12.32 0.47 -0.68
N PHE A 87 -12.28 1.16 -1.81
CA PHE A 87 -11.77 2.53 -1.94
C PHE A 87 -12.83 3.44 -2.56
N THR A 88 -12.85 4.71 -2.17
CA THR A 88 -13.70 5.73 -2.80
C THR A 88 -13.19 6.07 -4.20
N ALA A 89 -14.02 6.74 -5.00
CA ALA A 89 -13.64 7.24 -6.32
C ALA A 89 -12.45 8.22 -6.26
N GLU A 90 -12.24 8.86 -5.11
CA GLU A 90 -11.12 9.76 -4.82
C GLU A 90 -9.88 9.00 -4.33
N GLY A 91 -9.94 7.69 -4.12
CA GLY A 91 -8.77 6.87 -3.77
C GLY A 91 -8.51 6.80 -2.28
N ARG A 92 -9.52 7.02 -1.44
CA ARG A 92 -9.43 6.85 0.01
C ARG A 92 -10.02 5.52 0.44
N LEU A 93 -9.41 4.86 1.40
CA LEU A 93 -9.91 3.62 1.97
C LEU A 93 -11.25 3.84 2.70
N VAL A 94 -12.20 2.93 2.48
CA VAL A 94 -13.50 2.93 3.17
C VAL A 94 -13.45 1.98 4.37
N ARG A 95 -13.77 2.45 5.58
CA ARG A 95 -13.80 1.64 6.83
C ARG A 95 -12.49 0.88 7.08
N GLY A 96 -11.41 1.64 7.27
CA GLY A 96 -10.04 1.16 7.06
C GLY A 96 -9.44 0.19 8.07
N GLU A 97 -9.83 0.26 9.35
CA GLU A 97 -9.14 -0.45 10.43
C GLU A 97 -9.09 -1.96 10.23
N LYS A 98 -10.19 -2.58 9.77
CA LYS A 98 -10.24 -4.03 9.52
C LYS A 98 -9.32 -4.51 8.40
N TYR A 99 -8.90 -3.62 7.51
CA TYR A 99 -7.99 -3.95 6.41
C TYR A 99 -6.53 -3.69 6.77
N LEU A 100 -6.22 -3.11 7.93
CA LEU A 100 -4.85 -2.89 8.33
C LEU A 100 -4.16 -4.19 8.74
N TRP A 101 -2.98 -4.37 8.20
CA TRP A 101 -2.04 -5.39 8.65
C TRP A 101 -1.18 -4.79 9.78
N ALA A 102 -1.29 -5.39 10.97
CA ALA A 102 -0.61 -4.94 12.17
C ALA A 102 0.91 -5.25 12.21
N GLY A 103 1.41 -5.96 11.19
CA GLY A 103 2.83 -6.29 11.06
C GLY A 103 3.08 -7.80 11.08
N PRO A 104 4.33 -8.22 10.87
CA PRO A 104 4.70 -9.63 10.74
C PRO A 104 4.56 -10.42 12.06
N ASP A 105 4.60 -9.74 13.20
CA ASP A 105 4.52 -10.34 14.54
C ASP A 105 3.11 -10.24 15.14
N ALA A 106 2.15 -9.68 14.39
CA ALA A 106 0.76 -9.66 14.80
C ALA A 106 0.21 -11.08 14.65
N VAL A 107 0.05 -11.78 15.78
CA VAL A 107 -0.60 -13.08 15.86
C VAL A 107 -1.94 -12.96 15.14
N VAL A 108 -2.12 -13.75 14.09
CA VAL A 108 -3.39 -13.83 13.37
C VAL A 108 -4.35 -14.53 14.33
N SER A 109 -5.15 -13.74 15.05
CA SER A 109 -6.24 -14.27 15.85
C SER A 109 -7.21 -14.96 14.89
N ASN A 110 -7.19 -16.29 14.90
CA ASN A 110 -8.12 -17.14 14.17
C ASN A 110 -9.49 -17.10 14.83
#